data_AF-A0A0V1AF97-F1
#
_entry.id   AF-A0A0V1AF97-F1
#
_cell.length_a   1.000
_cell.length_b   1.000
_cell.length_c   1.000
_cell.angle_alpha   90.00
_cell.angle_beta   90.00
_cell.angle_gamma   90.00
#
_symmetry.space_group_name_H-M   'P 1'
#
loop_
_entity.id
_entity.type
_entity.pdbx_description
1 polymer ?
#
loop_
_entity_poly.entity_id
_entity_poly.type
_entity_poly.pdbx_seq_one_letter_code
_entity_poly.pdbx_strand_id
1 'polypeptide(L)'
;MNPSSHMKQTVELNIVPILRSDNSENSQVVGFAGIAIPLLFQMQLSPNLNSRSFVMMADLDLTIRYMCDETKKYLKCSNIASKLIGTTLYKIIHPNDIYIVRQLHQETLRCGGSRISTTSLK
;
A
#
# COMPACT_ATOMS: atom_id res chain seq x y z
N MET A 1 2.22 -0.73 -36.51
CA MET A 1 1.40 -1.26 -35.40
C MET A 1 2.31 -2.12 -34.54
N ASN A 2 2.68 -1.65 -33.34
CA ASN A 2 3.55 -2.41 -32.43
C ASN A 2 2.69 -3.37 -31.60
N PRO A 3 3.01 -4.67 -31.55
CA PRO A 3 2.25 -5.63 -30.75
C PRO A 3 2.70 -5.52 -29.28
N SER A 4 1.74 -5.70 -28.36
CA SER A 4 1.93 -5.94 -26.92
C SER A 4 2.40 -4.77 -26.03
N SER A 5 1.54 -3.77 -25.84
CA SER A 5 1.55 -3.02 -24.56
C SER A 5 0.97 -3.93 -23.46
N HIS A 6 1.75 -4.90 -22.98
CA HIS A 6 1.38 -5.63 -21.76
C HIS A 6 1.28 -4.60 -20.63
N MET A 7 0.06 -4.30 -20.16
CA MET A 7 -0.13 -3.57 -18.92
C MET A 7 0.63 -4.31 -17.83
N LYS A 8 1.73 -3.72 -17.34
CA LYS A 8 2.43 -4.23 -16.17
C LYS A 8 1.48 -4.07 -14.98
N GLN A 9 0.97 -5.19 -14.48
CA GLN A 9 0.07 -5.21 -13.33
C GLN A 9 0.89 -5.34 -12.05
N THR A 10 0.74 -4.39 -11.13
CA THR A 10 1.33 -4.50 -9.79
C THR A 10 0.55 -5.53 -8.98
N VAL A 11 1.25 -6.39 -8.25
CA VAL A 11 0.67 -7.48 -7.44
C VAL A 11 1.22 -7.42 -6.02
N GLU A 12 0.40 -7.78 -5.04
CA GLU A 12 0.79 -8.13 -3.68
C GLU A 12 1.26 -9.59 -3.68
N LEU A 13 2.49 -9.84 -3.25
CA LEU A 13 3.06 -11.18 -3.14
C LEU A 13 2.99 -11.68 -1.71
N ASN A 14 2.22 -12.73 -1.48
CA ASN A 14 2.19 -13.44 -0.20
C ASN A 14 2.99 -14.75 -0.34
N ILE A 15 4.15 -14.82 0.32
CA ILE A 15 5.11 -15.93 0.19
C ILE A 15 5.31 -16.58 1.55
N VAL A 16 5.29 -17.92 1.59
CA VAL A 16 5.61 -18.73 2.78
C VAL A 16 6.76 -19.69 2.49
N PRO A 17 7.67 -19.91 3.45
CA PRO A 17 8.72 -20.91 3.31
C PRO A 17 8.11 -22.32 3.40
N ILE A 18 8.57 -23.22 2.53
CA ILE A 18 8.28 -24.65 2.61
C ILE A 18 9.37 -25.28 3.47
N LEU A 19 8.98 -25.83 4.61
CA LEU A 19 9.88 -26.51 5.53
C LEU A 19 9.85 -28.01 5.27
N ARG A 20 11.02 -28.62 5.16
CA ARG A 20 11.17 -30.07 5.23
C ARG A 20 11.52 -30.44 6.67
N SER A 21 10.67 -31.26 7.29
CA SER A 21 10.88 -31.78 8.64
C SER A 21 11.34 -33.22 8.53
N ASP A 22 12.61 -33.47 8.87
CA ASP A 22 13.20 -34.80 8.83
C ASP A 22 13.26 -35.43 10.24
N ASN A 23 12.27 -35.16 11.11
CA ASN A 23 12.22 -35.58 12.53
C ASN A 23 13.40 -35.12 13.42
N SER A 24 14.33 -34.31 12.90
CA SER A 24 15.34 -33.59 13.66
C SER A 24 14.83 -32.19 14.06
N GLU A 25 15.27 -31.65 15.18
CA GLU A 25 14.93 -30.29 15.65
C GLU A 25 15.28 -29.16 14.65
N ASN A 26 16.04 -29.48 13.59
CA ASN A 26 16.38 -28.54 12.52
C ASN A 26 15.45 -28.70 11.31
N SER A 27 14.48 -27.79 11.18
CA SER A 27 13.69 -27.64 9.95
C SER A 27 14.51 -26.90 8.89
N GLN A 28 14.66 -27.48 7.70
CA GLN A 28 15.35 -26.83 6.57
C GLN A 28 14.33 -26.20 5.61
N VAL A 29 14.57 -24.96 5.17
CA VAL A 29 13.81 -24.34 4.09
C VAL A 29 14.20 -25.01 2.77
N VAL A 30 13.24 -25.65 2.10
CA VAL A 30 13.45 -26.36 0.82
C VAL A 30 12.84 -25.64 -0.38
N GLY A 31 12.07 -24.57 -0.15
CA GLY A 31 11.50 -23.76 -1.20
C GLY A 31 10.55 -22.70 -0.66
N PHE A 32 9.85 -22.03 -1.57
CA PHE A 32 8.84 -21.04 -1.26
C PHE A 32 7.58 -21.34 -2.07
N ALA A 33 6.43 -21.23 -1.42
CA ALA A 33 5.13 -21.20 -2.10
C ALA A 33 4.55 -19.81 -1.90
N GLY A 34 3.82 -19.30 -2.90
CA GLY A 34 3.19 -18.00 -2.76
C GLY A 34 2.04 -17.77 -3.72
N ILE A 35 1.24 -16.76 -3.40
CA ILE A 35 0.15 -16.26 -4.23
C ILE A 35 0.43 -14.80 -4.60
N ALA A 36 0.24 -14.48 -5.88
CA ALA A 36 0.25 -13.13 -6.39
C ALA A 36 -1.19 -12.62 -6.48
N ILE A 37 -1.53 -11.61 -5.68
CA ILE A 37 -2.84 -10.97 -5.67
C ILE A 37 -2.71 -9.64 -6.42
N PRO A 38 -3.37 -9.44 -7.56
CA PRO A 38 -3.33 -8.16 -8.23
C PRO A 38 -3.74 -7.00 -7.32
N LEU A 39 -2.88 -6.01 -7.18
CA LEU A 39 -3.30 -4.72 -6.65
C LEU A 39 -4.22 -4.13 -7.70
N LEU A 40 -5.48 -3.88 -7.32
CA LEU A 40 -6.46 -3.26 -8.19
C LEU A 40 -5.92 -1.89 -8.60
N PHE A 41 -5.33 -1.80 -9.79
CA PHE A 41 -4.99 -0.54 -10.43
C PHE A 41 -6.29 0.07 -10.95
N GLN A 42 -7.13 0.55 -10.03
CA GLN A 42 -8.37 1.20 -10.38
C GLN A 42 -8.07 2.66 -10.72
N MET A 43 -7.68 2.89 -11.97
CA MET A 43 -8.21 4.02 -12.76
C MET A 43 -9.73 3.84 -13.00
N GLN A 44 -10.48 3.25 -12.05
CA GLN A 44 -11.92 3.35 -12.08
C GLN A 44 -12.27 4.67 -11.42
N LEU A 45 -13.00 5.50 -12.16
CA LEU A 45 -13.53 6.79 -11.73
C LEU A 45 -14.41 6.70 -10.46
N SER A 46 -14.76 5.48 -10.04
CA SER A 46 -15.51 5.19 -8.80
C SER A 46 -15.04 3.86 -8.18
N PRO A 47 -13.98 3.83 -7.35
CA PRO A 47 -13.71 2.65 -6.53
C PRO A 47 -14.93 2.38 -5.63
N ASN A 48 -15.31 1.10 -5.45
CA ASN A 48 -16.30 0.68 -4.46
C ASN A 48 -15.71 0.85 -3.06
N LEU A 49 -15.59 2.11 -2.62
CA LEU A 49 -15.16 2.46 -1.28
C LEU A 49 -16.28 2.06 -0.31
N ASN A 50 -15.94 1.23 0.66
CA ASN A 50 -16.84 1.06 1.80
C ASN A 50 -16.83 2.33 2.66
N SER A 51 -17.80 2.46 3.56
CA SER A 51 -17.91 3.64 4.42
C SER A 51 -16.65 3.91 5.26
N ARG A 52 -15.82 2.90 5.55
CA ARG A 52 -14.59 3.05 6.35
C ARG A 52 -13.34 3.35 5.51
N SER A 53 -13.50 3.60 4.21
CA SER A 53 -12.41 3.87 3.28
C SER A 53 -12.46 5.32 2.79
N PHE A 54 -11.30 5.87 2.46
CA PHE A 54 -11.19 7.22 1.92
C PHE A 54 -10.06 7.31 0.90
N VAL A 55 -10.09 8.36 0.07
CA VAL A 55 -9.11 8.56 -1.01
C VAL A 55 -8.42 9.91 -0.87
N MET A 56 -7.11 9.88 -1.08
CA MET A 56 -6.23 11.04 -1.13
C MET A 56 -5.39 10.97 -2.40
N MET A 57 -5.18 12.12 -3.04
CA MET A 57 -4.19 12.28 -4.10
C MET A 57 -2.97 12.97 -3.52
N ALA A 58 -1.79 12.44 -3.82
CA ALA A 58 -0.51 13.03 -3.44
C ALA A 58 0.47 13.01 -4.61
N ASP A 59 1.42 13.93 -4.59
CA ASP A 59 2.55 13.95 -5.51
C ASP A 59 3.53 12.79 -5.23
N LEU A 60 4.54 12.63 -6.08
CA LEU A 60 5.57 11.57 -5.95
C LEU A 60 6.41 11.67 -4.67
N ASP A 61 6.41 12.80 -3.98
CA ASP A 61 7.08 13.01 -2.68
C ASP A 61 6.11 12.83 -1.49
N LEU A 62 4.89 12.37 -1.75
CA LEU A 62 3.76 12.28 -0.82
C LEU A 62 3.24 13.64 -0.34
N THR A 63 3.45 14.73 -1.09
CA THR A 63 2.76 16.01 -0.85
C THR A 63 1.29 15.90 -1.20
N ILE A 64 0.40 16.19 -0.24
CA ILE A 64 -1.04 16.04 -0.38
C ILE A 64 -1.58 17.10 -1.35
N ARG A 65 -2.29 16.67 -2.40
CA ARG A 65 -2.91 17.55 -3.41
C ARG A 65 -4.42 17.61 -3.30
N TYR A 66 -5.04 16.51 -2.90
CA TYR A 66 -6.48 16.40 -2.78
C TYR A 66 -6.88 15.38 -1.72
N MET A 67 -7.98 15.65 -1.03
CA MET A 67 -8.61 14.76 -0.06
C MET A 67 -10.12 14.78 -0.32
N CYS A 68 -10.75 13.61 -0.42
CA CYS A 68 -12.20 13.55 -0.57
C CYS A 68 -12.92 13.99 0.70
N ASP A 69 -14.19 14.35 0.60
CA ASP A 69 -14.96 14.89 1.73
C ASP A 69 -15.13 13.85 2.86
N GLU A 70 -15.19 12.56 2.52
CA GLU A 70 -15.17 11.46 3.48
C GLU A 70 -13.88 11.49 4.31
N THR A 71 -12.72 11.71 3.70
CA THR A 71 -11.46 11.86 4.45
C THR A 71 -11.53 13.01 5.44
N LYS A 72 -12.11 14.15 5.03
CA LYS A 72 -12.25 15.34 5.88
C LYS A 72 -13.14 15.05 7.10
N LYS A 73 -14.22 14.26 6.90
CA LYS A 73 -15.11 13.79 7.97
C LYS A 73 -14.37 12.87 8.95
N TYR A 74 -13.64 11.87 8.44
CA TYR A 74 -12.95 10.87 9.28
C TYR A 74 -11.83 11.45 10.13
N LEU A 75 -11.03 12.35 9.56
CA LEU A 75 -9.93 12.96 10.27
C LEU A 75 -10.39 14.02 11.29
N LYS A 76 -11.70 14.26 11.45
CA LYS A 76 -12.25 15.41 12.21
C LYS A 76 -11.58 16.73 11.79
N CYS A 77 -11.13 16.79 10.55
CA CYS A 77 -10.23 17.81 10.03
C CYS A 77 -10.97 18.74 9.08
N SER A 78 -12.27 18.98 9.21
CA SER A 78 -12.97 19.89 8.27
C SER A 78 -12.26 21.25 8.13
N ASN A 79 -11.73 21.79 9.23
CA ASN A 79 -10.95 23.03 9.25
C ASN A 79 -9.42 22.85 9.08
N ILE A 80 -8.91 21.62 9.21
CA ILE A 80 -7.47 21.30 9.16
C ILE A 80 -7.09 20.72 7.80
N ALA A 81 -8.02 20.09 7.09
CA ALA A 81 -7.79 19.44 5.80
C ALA A 81 -7.30 20.43 4.76
N SER A 82 -7.83 21.65 4.75
CA SER A 82 -7.31 22.74 3.90
C SER A 82 -5.87 23.10 4.22
N LYS A 83 -5.44 22.97 5.49
CA LYS A 83 -4.06 23.17 5.94
C LYS A 83 -3.15 21.96 5.67
N LEU A 84 -3.73 20.77 5.46
CA LEU A 84 -3.00 19.56 5.10
C LEU A 84 -2.67 19.52 3.60
N ILE A 85 -3.48 20.13 2.75
CA ILE A 85 -3.14 20.31 1.34
C ILE A 85 -1.82 21.09 1.22
N GLY A 86 -0.88 20.58 0.43
CA GLY A 86 0.47 21.12 0.29
C GLY A 86 1.46 20.66 1.36
N THR A 87 1.04 19.86 2.34
CA THR A 87 1.93 19.23 3.31
C THR A 87 2.30 17.81 2.87
N THR A 88 3.50 17.36 3.23
CA THR A 88 3.94 15.98 2.99
C THR A 88 3.31 15.04 4.01
N LEU A 89 2.88 13.84 3.61
CA LEU A 89 2.37 12.82 4.52
C LEU A 89 3.33 12.53 5.69
N TYR A 90 4.64 12.61 5.47
CA TYR A 90 5.65 12.43 6.53
C TYR A 90 5.50 13.35 7.74
N LYS A 91 4.84 14.50 7.59
CA LYS A 91 4.59 15.45 8.70
C LYS A 91 3.41 15.06 9.57
N ILE A 92 2.53 14.20 9.09
CA ILE A 92 1.30 13.78 9.78
C ILE A 92 1.34 12.33 10.27
N ILE A 93 2.25 11.53 9.72
CA ILE A 93 2.43 10.14 10.14
C ILE A 93 3.03 10.12 11.56
N HIS A 94 2.51 9.21 12.37
CA HIS A 94 3.04 9.01 13.71
C HIS A 94 4.53 8.62 13.65
N PRO A 95 5.41 9.16 14.50
CA PRO A 95 6.86 8.93 14.38
C PRO A 95 7.29 7.46 14.32
N ASN A 96 6.59 6.58 15.05
CA ASN A 96 6.88 5.15 15.07
C ASN A 96 6.60 4.44 13.73
N ASP A 97 5.75 5.01 12.88
CA ASP A 97 5.32 4.41 11.62
C ASP A 97 6.08 4.96 10.41
N ILE A 98 6.91 6.00 10.59
CA ILE A 98 7.65 6.66 9.50
C ILE A 98 8.50 5.67 8.71
N TYR A 99 9.15 4.72 9.40
CA TYR A 99 9.96 3.71 8.73
C TYR A 99 9.12 2.84 7.80
N ILE A 100 7.95 2.39 8.26
CA ILE A 100 7.03 1.56 7.48
C ILE A 100 6.58 2.33 6.25
N VAL A 101 6.11 3.57 6.41
CA VAL A 101 5.64 4.37 5.27
C VAL A 101 6.77 4.66 4.29
N ARG A 102 8.00 4.90 4.76
CA ARG A 102 9.15 5.11 3.88
C ARG A 102 9.44 3.88 3.01
N GLN A 103 9.32 2.67 3.56
CA GLN A 103 9.46 1.42 2.79
C GLN A 103 8.35 1.29 1.74
N LEU A 104 7.09 1.50 2.13
CA LEU A 104 5.95 1.44 1.21
C LEU A 104 6.05 2.49 0.09
N HIS A 105 6.57 3.68 0.42
CA HIS A 105 6.81 4.75 -0.55
C HIS A 105 7.90 4.35 -1.57
N GLN A 106 9.03 3.81 -1.10
CA GLN A 106 10.09 3.31 -1.98
C GLN A 106 9.59 2.20 -2.90
N GLU A 107 8.78 1.27 -2.38
CA GLU A 107 8.15 0.22 -3.17
C GLU A 107 7.17 0.80 -4.19
N THR A 108 6.33 1.76 -3.80
CA THR A 108 5.38 2.43 -4.71
C THR A 108 6.11 3.11 -5.87
N LEU A 109 7.22 3.79 -5.61
CA LEU A 109 8.02 4.44 -6.66
C LEU A 109 8.68 3.41 -7.62
N ARG A 110 9.03 2.23 -7.13
CA ARG A 110 9.66 1.16 -7.93
C ARG A 110 8.65 0.33 -8.71
N CYS A 111 7.51 0.04 -8.11
CA CYS A 111 6.56 -0.99 -8.55
C CYS A 111 5.20 -0.42 -8.99
N GLY A 112 4.97 0.89 -8.82
CA GLY A 112 3.71 1.56 -9.17
C GLY A 112 2.60 1.44 -8.12
N GLY A 113 2.84 0.72 -7.02
CA GLY A 113 1.89 0.55 -5.92
C GLY A 113 2.48 -0.29 -4.80
N SER A 114 1.91 -0.16 -3.61
CA SER A 114 2.28 -0.94 -2.43
C SER A 114 1.05 -1.14 -1.55
N ARG A 115 1.02 -2.24 -0.78
CA ARG A 115 -0.03 -2.55 0.18
C ARG A 115 0.57 -3.31 1.35
N ILE A 116 0.14 -2.94 2.56
CA ILE A 116 0.42 -3.70 3.77
C ILE A 116 -0.85 -4.45 4.19
N SER A 117 -0.73 -5.77 4.40
CA SER A 117 -1.77 -6.55 5.06
C SER A 117 -1.43 -6.65 6.54
N THR A 118 -2.30 -6.17 7.42
CA THR A 118 -2.09 -6.21 8.88
C THR A 118 -2.32 -7.59 9.49
N THR A 119 -2.34 -8.67 8.70
CA THR A 119 -2.48 -10.05 9.19
C THR A 119 -1.27 -10.57 9.98
N SER A 120 -0.21 -9.78 10.16
CA SER A 120 1.03 -10.20 10.83
C SER A 120 1.31 -9.54 12.20
N LEU A 121 0.34 -8.82 12.78
CA LEU A 121 0.42 -8.43 14.20
C LEU A 121 -0.38 -9.45 15.03
N LYS A 122 0.29 -10.51 15.45
CA LYS A 122 -0.11 -11.34 16.60
C LYS A 122 0.85 -11.05 17.76
#